data_AF-A0A9J7DR28-F1
#
_entry.id   AF-A0A9J7DR28-F1
#
_cell.length_a   1.000
_cell.length_b   1.000
_cell.length_c   1.000
_cell.angle_alpha   90.00
_cell.angle_beta   90.00
_cell.angle_gamma   90.00
#
_symmetry.space_group_name_H-M   'P 1'
#
loop_
_entity.id
_entity.type
_entity.pdbx_description
1 polymer ?
#
loop_
_entity_poly.entity_id
_entity_poly.type
_entity_poly.pdbx_seq_one_letter_code
_entity_poly.pdbx_strand_id
1 'polypeptide(L)'
;MSYLFSCGVCCGLLSIWGSIQLFFMGICYHFEVVTLLEDVEEEEYEDYDDFIRKTTANYKKVAVNCWVASVIYVILIGVSYWCIRKAKKSMKIEALKLEDDEYVCTPKPPQRKKPSKVK
;
A
#
# COMPACT_ATOMS: atom_id res chain seq x y z
N MET A 1 6.23 -22.08 -14.26
CA MET A 1 5.28 -21.19 -13.55
C MET A 1 5.96 -20.47 -12.37
N SER A 2 7.18 -19.95 -12.56
CA SER A 2 7.96 -19.32 -11.46
C SER A 2 8.00 -17.79 -11.58
N TYR A 3 7.85 -17.26 -12.80
CA TYR A 3 7.92 -15.82 -13.07
C TYR A 3 6.68 -15.03 -12.61
N LEU A 4 5.50 -15.67 -12.57
CA LEU A 4 4.26 -15.02 -12.14
C LEU A 4 4.25 -14.70 -10.63
N PHE A 5 4.77 -15.61 -9.81
CA PHE A 5 4.87 -15.41 -8.36
C PHE A 5 5.92 -14.37 -8.00
N SER A 6 7.06 -14.33 -8.71
CA SER A 6 8.07 -13.28 -8.55
C SER A 6 7.53 -11.90 -8.90
N CYS A 7 6.74 -11.77 -9.97
CA CYS A 7 6.14 -10.49 -10.36
C CYS A 7 5.19 -9.97 -9.27
N GLY A 8 4.32 -10.82 -8.72
CA GLY A 8 3.39 -10.42 -7.67
C GLY A 8 4.06 -9.92 -6.38
N VAL A 9 5.18 -10.56 -5.98
CA VAL A 9 5.97 -10.12 -4.81
C VAL A 9 6.69 -8.81 -5.10
N CYS A 10 7.31 -8.67 -6.28
CA CYS A 10 7.97 -7.43 -6.69
C CYS A 10 6.99 -6.25 -6.75
N CYS A 11 5.82 -6.43 -7.36
CA CYS A 11 4.78 -5.41 -7.42
C CYS A 11 4.27 -5.02 -6.02
N GLY A 12 4.13 -5.99 -5.11
CA GLY A 12 3.77 -5.72 -3.72
C GLY A 12 4.83 -4.89 -2.98
N LEU A 13 6.11 -5.22 -3.15
CA LEU A 13 7.22 -4.50 -2.53
C LEU A 13 7.34 -3.07 -3.06
N LEU A 14 7.24 -2.87 -4.37
CA LEU A 14 7.28 -1.53 -4.98
C LEU A 14 6.09 -0.68 -4.54
N SER A 15 4.90 -1.28 -4.40
CA SER A 15 3.71 -0.57 -3.89
C SER A 15 3.86 -0.13 -2.44
N ILE A 16 4.41 -0.99 -1.57
CA ILE A 16 4.68 -0.64 -0.16
C ILE A 16 5.76 0.45 -0.10
N TRP A 17 6.84 0.29 -0.86
CA TRP A 17 7.95 1.24 -0.92
C TRP A 17 7.49 2.63 -1.36
N GLY A 18 6.76 2.72 -2.47
CA GLY A 18 6.22 3.99 -2.97
C GLY A 18 5.28 4.66 -1.97
N SER A 19 4.44 3.88 -1.27
CA SER A 19 3.52 4.43 -0.26
C SER A 19 4.25 5.05 0.92
N ILE A 20 5.36 4.44 1.37
CA ILE A 20 6.21 5.01 2.43
C ILE A 20 6.88 6.30 1.95
N GLN A 21 7.43 6.30 0.73
CA GLN A 21 8.08 7.48 0.17
C GLN A 21 7.11 8.67 0.02
N LEU A 22 5.89 8.45 -0.48
CA LEU A 22 4.84 9.46 -0.57
C LEU A 22 4.46 10.03 0.80
N PHE A 23 4.36 9.18 1.82
CA PHE A 23 4.07 9.62 3.18
C PHE A 23 5.18 10.51 3.76
N PHE A 24 6.45 10.11 3.61
CA PHE A 24 7.59 10.93 4.05
C PHE A 24 7.68 12.25 3.28
N MET A 25 7.46 12.24 1.96
CA MET A 25 7.46 13.46 1.15
C MET A 25 6.38 14.44 1.63
N GLY A 26 5.17 13.96 1.91
CA GLY A 26 4.10 14.81 2.46
C GLY A 26 4.47 15.49 3.78
N ILE A 27 5.19 14.77 4.66
CA ILE A 27 5.70 15.32 5.92
C ILE A 27 6.81 16.35 5.65
N CYS A 28 7.74 16.07 4.74
CA CYS A 28 8.81 17.00 4.37
C CYS A 28 8.22 18.31 3.81
N TYR A 29 7.28 18.26 2.86
CA TYR A 29 6.65 19.48 2.34
C TYR A 29 5.91 20.27 3.44
N HIS A 30 5.37 19.61 4.48
CA HIS A 30 4.75 20.30 5.62
C HIS A 30 5.76 21.07 6.48
N PHE A 31 7.00 20.59 6.57
CA PHE A 31 8.10 21.27 7.26
C PHE A 31 8.86 22.28 6.39
N GLU A 32 8.41 22.54 5.16
CA GLU A 32 9.01 23.52 4.24
C GLU A 32 10.54 23.29 4.05
N VAL A 33 10.96 22.02 3.91
CA VAL A 33 12.39 21.66 3.83
C VAL A 33 13.02 22.18 2.55
N VAL A 34 14.16 22.90 2.69
CA VAL A 34 14.91 23.52 1.58
C VAL A 34 15.31 22.54 0.46
N THR A 35 15.44 21.24 0.76
CA THR A 35 15.76 20.22 -0.23
C THR A 35 14.68 20.00 -1.29
N LEU A 36 13.45 20.47 -1.05
CA LEU A 36 12.28 20.33 -1.93
C LEU A 36 11.92 21.67 -2.60
N LEU A 37 12.84 22.64 -2.58
CA LEU A 37 12.61 23.98 -3.14
C LEU A 37 12.38 23.94 -4.65
N GLU A 38 13.08 23.05 -5.36
CA GLU A 38 12.97 22.85 -6.81
C GLU A 38 11.56 22.35 -7.23
N ASP A 39 10.82 21.69 -6.34
CA ASP A 39 9.46 21.21 -6.65
C ASP A 39 8.38 22.30 -6.45
N VAL A 40 8.72 23.40 -5.77
CA VAL A 40 7.78 24.47 -5.41
C VAL A 40 8.11 25.81 -6.07
N GLU A 41 9.22 25.86 -6.80
CA GLU A 41 9.66 27.07 -7.49
C GLU A 41 8.70 27.43 -8.63
N GLU A 42 8.44 28.74 -8.78
CA GLU A 42 7.78 29.33 -9.93
C GLU A 42 8.80 29.89 -10.92
N GLU A 43 8.42 29.97 -12.19
CA GLU A 43 9.29 30.45 -13.28
C GLU A 43 9.61 31.96 -13.19
N GLU A 44 8.80 32.75 -12.48
CA GLU A 44 8.93 34.22 -12.46
C GLU A 44 8.66 34.83 -11.08
N TYR A 45 9.65 35.59 -10.59
CA TYR A 45 9.60 36.34 -9.34
C TYR A 45 9.93 37.81 -9.62
N GLU A 46 9.14 38.71 -9.06
CA GLU A 46 9.34 40.16 -9.25
C GLU A 46 10.38 40.73 -8.26
N ASP A 47 10.40 40.21 -7.03
CA ASP A 47 11.29 40.64 -5.95
C ASP A 47 11.57 39.46 -4.99
N TYR A 48 12.57 39.60 -4.11
CA TYR A 48 12.88 38.63 -3.05
C TYR A 48 11.70 38.40 -2.10
N ASP A 49 10.96 39.44 -1.73
CA ASP A 49 9.77 39.29 -0.88
C ASP A 49 8.66 38.51 -1.58
N ASP A 50 8.52 38.68 -2.89
CA ASP A 50 7.55 37.93 -3.70
C ASP A 50 7.97 36.45 -3.83
N PHE A 51 9.27 36.18 -3.96
CA PHE A 51 9.85 34.84 -3.92
C PHE A 51 9.49 34.09 -2.63
N ILE A 52 9.74 34.71 -1.46
CA ILE A 52 9.45 34.07 -0.17
C ILE A 52 7.95 33.79 -0.04
N ARG A 53 7.10 34.76 -0.38
CA ARG A 53 5.64 34.62 -0.26
C ARG A 53 5.07 33.53 -1.17
N LYS A 54 5.47 33.50 -2.46
CA LYS A 54 5.01 32.49 -3.43
C LYS A 54 5.51 31.10 -3.07
N THR A 55 6.79 30.97 -2.73
CA THR A 55 7.40 29.70 -2.35
C THR A 55 6.71 29.08 -1.12
N THR A 56 6.49 29.85 -0.05
CA THR A 56 5.76 29.38 1.14
C THR A 56 4.32 28.98 0.82
N ALA A 57 3.64 29.72 -0.07
CA ALA A 57 2.30 29.36 -0.51
C ALA A 57 2.28 28.03 -1.30
N ASN A 58 3.28 27.83 -2.16
CA ASN A 58 3.40 26.63 -2.99
C ASN A 58 3.79 25.39 -2.18
N TYR A 59 4.67 25.52 -1.19
CA TYR A 59 4.93 24.44 -0.22
C TYR A 59 3.64 23.91 0.39
N LYS A 60 2.74 24.80 0.84
CA LYS A 60 1.45 24.40 1.43
C LYS A 60 0.55 23.70 0.42
N LYS A 61 0.49 24.18 -0.82
CA LYS A 61 -0.32 23.53 -1.88
C LYS A 61 0.19 22.12 -2.18
N VAL A 62 1.50 21.97 -2.39
CA VAL A 62 2.12 20.68 -2.70
C VAL A 62 2.02 19.72 -1.51
N ALA A 63 2.23 20.21 -0.28
CA ALA A 63 2.04 19.43 0.94
C ALA A 63 0.61 18.85 1.04
N VAL A 64 -0.42 19.66 0.77
CA VAL A 64 -1.81 19.20 0.81
C VAL A 64 -2.09 18.15 -0.26
N ASN A 65 -1.61 18.36 -1.49
CA ASN A 65 -1.77 17.38 -2.57
C ASN A 65 -1.09 16.04 -2.23
N CYS A 66 0.13 16.10 -1.70
CA CYS A 66 0.87 14.92 -1.29
C CYS A 66 0.21 14.19 -0.11
N TRP A 67 -0.34 14.95 0.85
CA TRP A 67 -1.10 14.40 1.97
C TRP A 67 -2.37 13.67 1.53
N VAL A 68 -3.16 14.29 0.65
CA VAL A 68 -4.36 13.68 0.07
C VAL A 68 -4.01 12.42 -0.71
N ALA A 69 -2.95 12.46 -1.53
CA ALA A 69 -2.46 11.29 -2.25
C ALA A 69 -2.09 10.17 -1.27
N SER A 70 -1.32 10.46 -0.22
CA SER A 70 -0.94 9.48 0.81
C SER A 70 -2.16 8.80 1.44
N VAL A 71 -3.19 9.57 1.82
CA VAL A 71 -4.44 9.02 2.36
C VAL A 71 -5.13 8.08 1.37
N ILE A 72 -5.21 8.44 0.09
CA ILE A 72 -5.81 7.60 -0.96
C ILE A 72 -5.02 6.29 -1.12
N TYR A 73 -3.69 6.34 -1.12
CA TYR A 73 -2.85 5.14 -1.22
C TYR A 73 -3.03 4.21 -0.01
N VAL A 74 -3.12 4.76 1.21
CA VAL A 74 -3.40 3.97 2.41
C VAL A 74 -4.77 3.28 2.33
N ILE A 75 -5.80 3.98 1.85
CA ILE A 75 -7.14 3.40 1.64
C ILE A 75 -7.09 2.27 0.61
N LEU A 76 -6.43 2.48 -0.53
CA LEU A 76 -6.28 1.46 -1.58
C LEU A 76 -5.56 0.21 -1.07
N ILE A 77 -4.50 0.37 -0.29
CA ILE A 77 -3.81 -0.76 0.36
C ILE A 77 -4.74 -1.48 1.34
N GLY A 78 -5.51 -0.73 2.14
CA GLY A 78 -6.50 -1.31 3.06
C GLY A 78 -7.58 -2.13 2.34
N VAL A 79 -8.13 -1.59 1.24
CA VAL A 79 -9.11 -2.29 0.40
C VAL A 79 -8.49 -3.52 -0.26
N SER A 80 -7.30 -3.39 -0.85
CA SER A 80 -6.56 -4.52 -1.45
C SER A 80 -6.31 -5.62 -0.41
N TYR A 81 -5.88 -5.24 0.80
CA TYR A 81 -5.66 -6.17 1.90
C TYR A 81 -6.95 -6.90 2.32
N TRP A 82 -8.07 -6.19 2.39
CA TRP A 82 -9.37 -6.80 2.64
C TRP A 82 -9.71 -7.80 1.53
N CYS A 83 -9.63 -7.40 0.25
CA CYS A 83 -9.87 -8.28 -0.89
C CYS A 83 -9.02 -9.56 -0.83
N ILE A 84 -7.72 -9.44 -0.55
CA ILE A 84 -6.82 -10.58 -0.41
C ILE A 84 -7.21 -11.47 0.77
N ARG A 85 -7.56 -10.90 1.93
CA ARG A 85 -8.04 -11.69 3.08
C ARG A 85 -9.34 -12.43 2.78
N LYS A 86 -10.28 -11.80 2.07
CA LYS A 86 -11.55 -12.43 1.67
C LYS A 86 -11.29 -13.58 0.69
N ALA A 87 -10.49 -13.35 -0.34
CA ALA A 87 -10.11 -14.38 -1.31
C ALA A 87 -9.41 -15.57 -0.64
N LYS A 88 -8.46 -15.31 0.28
CA LYS A 88 -7.80 -16.37 1.07
C LYS A 88 -8.77 -17.16 1.94
N LYS A 89 -9.83 -16.54 2.46
CA LYS A 89 -10.88 -17.25 3.21
C LYS A 89 -11.69 -18.16 2.31
N SER A 90 -12.12 -17.69 1.13
CA SER A 90 -12.86 -18.50 0.16
C SER A 90 -12.07 -19.72 -0.29
N MET A 91 -10.80 -19.55 -0.67
CA MET A 91 -9.94 -20.67 -1.11
C MET A 91 -9.68 -21.71 0.00
N LYS A 92 -9.55 -21.28 1.27
CA LYS A 92 -9.40 -22.22 2.39
C LYS A 92 -10.65 -23.06 2.62
N ILE A 93 -11.83 -22.46 2.46
CA ILE A 93 -13.11 -23.17 2.60
C ILE A 93 -13.27 -24.18 1.46
N GLU A 94 -12.90 -23.83 0.24
CA GLU A 94 -12.93 -24.73 -0.92
C GLU A 94 -11.93 -25.88 -0.79
N ALA A 95 -10.70 -25.60 -0.33
CA ALA A 95 -9.71 -26.64 -0.06
C ALA A 95 -10.17 -27.61 1.04
N LEU A 96 -10.87 -27.11 2.06
CA LEU A 96 -11.43 -27.97 3.12
C LEU A 96 -12.55 -28.88 2.58
N LYS A 97 -13.44 -28.34 1.73
CA LYS A 97 -14.51 -29.14 1.10
C LYS A 97 -13.96 -30.24 0.19
N LEU A 98 -12.93 -29.93 -0.61
CA LEU A 98 -12.25 -30.94 -1.44
C LEU A 98 -11.65 -32.07 -0.59
N GLU A 99 -11.08 -31.75 0.58
CA GLU A 99 -10.52 -32.75 1.51
C GLU A 99 -11.61 -33.63 2.15
N ASP A 100 -12.80 -33.08 2.42
CA ASP A 100 -13.95 -33.84 2.93
C ASP A 100 -14.57 -34.75 1.84
N ASP A 101 -14.62 -34.30 0.57
CA ASP A 101 -15.13 -35.09 -0.56
C ASP A 101 -14.21 -36.28 -0.87
N GLU A 102 -12.89 -36.11 -0.75
CA GLU A 102 -11.90 -37.18 -0.92
C GLU A 102 -12.05 -38.28 0.14
N TYR A 103 -12.50 -37.91 1.35
CA TYR A 103 -12.74 -38.84 2.46
C TYR A 103 -13.95 -39.77 2.23
N VAL A 104 -14.93 -39.38 1.41
CA VAL A 104 -16.08 -40.24 1.07
C VAL A 104 -15.69 -41.44 0.21
N CYS A 105 -14.62 -41.31 -0.59
CA CYS A 105 -14.20 -42.33 -1.55
C CYS A 105 -13.13 -43.30 -1.00
N THR A 106 -12.55 -43.06 0.18
CA THR A 106 -11.50 -43.91 0.77
C THR A 106 -11.65 -44.07 2.29
N PRO A 107 -11.54 -45.29 2.87
CA PRO A 107 -11.53 -45.47 4.32
C PRO A 107 -10.23 -44.89 4.95
N LYS A 108 -10.37 -44.24 6.12
CA LYS A 108 -9.36 -43.37 6.76
C LYS A 108 -8.05 -44.06 7.17
N PRO A 109 -6.87 -43.54 6.78
CA PRO A 109 -5.63 -43.71 7.55
C PRO A 109 -5.57 -42.73 8.75
N PRO A 110 -4.86 -43.06 9.85
CA PRO A 110 -4.96 -42.37 11.13
C PRO A 110 -4.67 -40.85 11.06
N GLN A 111 -5.59 -40.08 11.63
CA GLN A 111 -5.62 -38.60 11.60
C GLN A 111 -4.46 -37.96 12.37
N ARG A 112 -3.59 -37.19 11.69
CA ARG A 112 -2.79 -36.14 12.36
C ARG A 112 -3.69 -34.95 12.66
N LYS A 113 -3.84 -34.62 13.95
CA LYS A 113 -4.65 -33.50 14.45
C LYS A 113 -4.30 -32.20 13.71
N LYS A 114 -5.25 -31.64 12.96
CA LYS A 114 -5.16 -30.26 12.45
C LYS A 114 -5.14 -29.30 13.67
N PRO A 115 -4.24 -28.30 13.71
CA PRO A 115 -4.19 -27.39 14.83
C PRO A 115 -5.45 -26.53 14.83
N SER A 116 -6.29 -26.73 15.85
CA SER A 116 -7.36 -25.82 16.22
C SER A 116 -6.73 -24.52 16.72
N LYS A 117 -7.03 -23.37 16.08
CA LYS A 117 -7.05 -22.06 16.75
C LYS A 117 -8.17 -21.21 16.15
N VAL A 118 -9.26 -20.95 16.87
CA VAL A 118 -9.49 -20.19 18.14
C VAL A 118 -10.05 -18.82 17.76
N LYS A 119 -11.18 -18.53 18.40
CA LYS A 119 -12.09 -17.39 18.23
C LYS A 119 -11.41 -16.04 18.51
#